data_AF-A0A958G8L9-F1
#
_entry.id   AF-A0A958G8L9-F1
#
_cell.length_a   1.000
_cell.length_b   1.000
_cell.length_c   1.000
_cell.angle_alpha   90.00
_cell.angle_beta   90.00
_cell.angle_gamma   90.00
#
_symmetry.space_group_name_H-M   'P 1'
#
loop_
_entity.id
_entity.type
_entity.pdbx_description
1 polymer ?
#
loop_
_entity_poly.entity_id
_entity_poly.type
_entity_poly.pdbx_seq_one_letter_code
_entity_poly.pdbx_strand_id
1 'polypeptide(L)'
;RSRMMEVVEEQKLGAMGLLDASQAAQLGQILGVQALVMGNISYTHKDNRFQEKRTYRGKDKKTYTKLVPCLERTVTVTVRARIISAENGQIVGVKEASRSNTDKKCEADIGNVTPLEQMADDLARSVSNEVVDYLAPRFVLEEFEFEKLKADDFKDVGDDAAEMAENLDVDGAYAIYKTIYDEDPYNPKVMYNLGILEEVVGNFDAAKGYYEMATQLKSDEKKYTKSLDRLDKKLAYLEQLSQLGVELAGREWSQKKVDLSEQKVEIKGGSDERFPIYQQPQEGSTVVAQV
;
A
#
# COMPACT_ATOMS: atom_id res chain seq x y z
N ARG A 1 35.60 17.76 -34.93
CA ARG A 1 34.82 18.65 -34.03
C ARG A 1 33.67 17.92 -33.31
N SER A 2 33.14 16.79 -33.81
CA SER A 2 32.07 16.02 -33.15
C SER A 2 32.49 15.33 -31.84
N ARG A 3 33.63 14.63 -31.82
CA ARG A 3 34.13 13.93 -30.61
C ARG A 3 34.50 14.85 -29.44
N MET A 4 34.71 16.14 -29.71
CA MET A 4 35.03 17.12 -28.67
C MET A 4 33.76 17.61 -27.95
N MET A 5 32.62 17.65 -28.65
CA MET A 5 31.33 17.92 -28.00
C MET A 5 30.89 16.73 -27.16
N GLU A 6 31.06 15.50 -27.68
CA GLU A 6 30.75 14.25 -26.97
C GLU A 6 31.53 14.12 -25.64
N VAL A 7 32.83 14.45 -25.64
CA VAL A 7 33.65 14.46 -24.41
C VAL A 7 33.30 15.61 -23.47
N VAL A 8 32.91 16.78 -23.98
CA VAL A 8 32.44 17.91 -23.14
C VAL A 8 31.07 17.61 -22.54
N GLU A 9 30.22 16.87 -23.25
CA GLU A 9 28.91 16.39 -22.80
C GLU A 9 29.09 15.31 -21.72
N GLU A 10 30.00 14.35 -21.91
CA GLU A 10 30.40 13.39 -20.85
C GLU A 10 31.04 14.08 -19.64
N GLN A 11 31.89 15.10 -19.83
CA GLN A 11 32.47 15.85 -18.71
C GLN A 11 31.44 16.71 -17.95
N LYS A 12 30.41 17.22 -18.63
CA LYS A 12 29.27 17.88 -18.00
C LYS A 12 28.41 16.90 -17.21
N LEU A 13 28.28 15.66 -17.70
CA LEU A 13 27.60 14.56 -16.98
C LEU A 13 28.42 14.10 -15.75
N GLY A 14 29.76 14.14 -15.79
CA GLY A 14 30.60 13.83 -14.62
C GLY A 14 30.47 14.83 -13.46
N ALA A 15 30.07 16.08 -13.73
CA ALA A 15 29.90 17.14 -12.74
C ALA A 15 28.49 17.20 -12.12
N MET A 16 27.63 16.21 -12.39
CA MET A 16 26.19 16.19 -12.09
C MET A 16 25.76 16.26 -10.61
N GLY A 17 26.69 16.16 -9.65
CA GLY A 17 26.38 16.26 -8.21
C GLY A 17 26.04 17.67 -7.73
N LEU A 18 26.19 18.70 -8.57
CA LEU A 18 26.13 20.13 -8.19
C LEU A 18 25.23 20.99 -9.09
N LEU A 19 24.36 20.41 -9.93
CA LEU A 19 23.52 21.24 -10.80
C LEU A 19 22.49 22.03 -9.97
N ASP A 20 22.55 23.35 -10.10
CA ASP A 20 21.52 24.27 -9.66
C ASP A 20 20.26 24.11 -10.54
N ALA A 21 19.09 24.42 -10.00
CA ALA A 21 17.79 24.19 -10.63
C ALA A 21 17.67 24.83 -12.05
N SER A 22 18.41 25.91 -12.28
CA SER A 22 18.50 26.63 -13.56
C SER A 22 19.13 25.81 -14.70
N GLN A 23 20.13 24.98 -14.40
CA GLN A 23 20.79 24.12 -15.40
C GLN A 23 19.94 22.89 -15.73
N ALA A 24 19.17 22.40 -14.76
CA ALA A 24 18.20 21.33 -14.98
C ALA A 24 17.11 21.78 -15.96
N ALA A 25 16.53 22.98 -15.83
CA ALA A 25 15.53 23.48 -16.78
C ALA A 25 16.05 23.52 -18.23
N GLN A 26 17.26 24.01 -18.45
CA GLN A 26 17.89 24.04 -19.78
C GLN A 26 18.07 22.63 -20.36
N LEU A 27 18.53 21.68 -19.54
CA LEU A 27 18.68 20.29 -19.95
C LEU A 27 17.32 19.66 -20.29
N GLY A 28 16.29 19.96 -19.51
CA GLY A 28 14.92 19.49 -19.76
C GLY A 28 14.37 19.95 -21.11
N GLN A 29 14.60 21.22 -21.46
CA GLN A 29 14.23 21.77 -22.78
C GLN A 29 14.97 21.09 -23.93
N ILE A 30 16.26 20.79 -23.77
CA ILE A 30 17.06 20.09 -24.79
C ILE A 30 16.57 18.65 -24.98
N LEU A 31 16.30 17.96 -23.88
CA LEU A 31 15.85 16.56 -23.89
C LEU A 31 14.36 16.42 -24.27
N GLY A 32 13.60 17.51 -24.30
CA GLY A 32 12.16 17.51 -24.60
C GLY A 32 11.31 16.81 -23.53
N VAL A 33 11.79 16.80 -22.27
CA VAL A 33 11.09 16.17 -21.14
C VAL A 33 10.31 17.22 -20.33
N GLN A 34 9.28 16.78 -19.61
CA GLN A 34 8.46 17.66 -18.75
C GLN A 34 9.09 17.87 -17.36
N ALA A 35 9.86 16.89 -16.89
CA ALA A 35 10.52 16.94 -15.60
C ALA A 35 11.85 16.17 -15.63
N LEU A 36 12.75 16.56 -14.74
CA LEU A 36 14.01 15.86 -14.48
C LEU A 36 14.02 15.34 -13.05
N VAL A 37 14.40 14.07 -12.90
CA VAL A 37 14.67 13.48 -11.59
C VAL A 37 16.17 13.53 -11.34
N MET A 38 16.55 14.18 -10.25
CA MET A 38 17.94 14.29 -9.82
C MET A 38 18.07 13.87 -8.38
N GLY A 39 19.17 13.23 -8.02
CA GLY A 39 19.40 12.83 -6.64
C GLY A 39 20.83 12.47 -6.34
N ASN A 40 21.12 12.29 -5.07
CA ASN A 40 22.41 11.82 -4.59
C ASN A 40 22.20 10.69 -3.57
N ILE A 41 23.08 9.70 -3.64
CA ILE A 41 23.21 8.62 -2.67
C ILE A 41 24.47 8.90 -1.87
N SER A 42 24.35 8.86 -0.55
CA SER A 42 25.49 9.05 0.36
C SER A 42 25.43 7.99 1.44
N TYR A 43 26.58 7.60 1.97
CA TYR A 43 26.64 6.69 3.10
C TYR A 43 27.63 7.18 4.15
N THR A 44 27.36 6.80 5.38
CA THR A 44 28.25 7.01 6.53
C THR A 44 28.44 5.68 7.24
N HIS A 45 29.57 5.51 7.93
CA HIS A 45 29.82 4.32 8.71
C HIS A 45 30.47 4.66 10.05
N LYS A 46 30.24 3.76 11.01
CA LYS A 46 30.83 3.81 12.34
C LYS A 46 31.29 2.42 12.73
N ASP A 47 32.58 2.28 12.95
CA ASP A 47 33.19 1.07 13.49
C ASP A 47 33.42 1.24 14.99
N ASN A 48 32.83 0.36 15.78
CA ASN A 48 32.97 0.29 17.23
C ASN A 48 33.74 -0.97 17.62
N ARG A 49 34.87 -0.80 18.31
CA ARG A 49 35.72 -1.91 18.78
C ARG A 49 35.57 -2.05 20.29
N PHE A 50 35.22 -3.25 20.75
CA PHE A 50 35.04 -3.55 22.17
C PHE A 50 35.43 -4.99 22.48
N GLN A 51 35.34 -5.39 23.76
CA GLN A 51 35.60 -6.76 24.20
C GLN A 51 34.35 -7.37 24.85
N GLU A 52 34.09 -8.63 24.54
CA GLU A 52 32.99 -9.40 25.12
C GLU A 52 33.54 -10.58 25.93
N LYS A 53 32.91 -10.89 27.08
CA LYS A 53 33.27 -12.07 27.88
C LYS A 53 32.61 -13.30 27.28
N ARG A 54 33.40 -14.28 26.85
CA ARG A 54 32.90 -15.58 26.37
C ARG A 54 33.42 -16.73 27.23
N THR A 55 32.55 -17.70 27.46
CA THR A 55 32.85 -18.90 28.24
C THR A 55 33.13 -20.07 27.31
N TYR A 56 34.27 -20.73 27.53
CA TYR A 56 34.72 -21.88 26.75
C TYR A 56 34.83 -23.10 27.65
N ARG A 57 34.63 -24.29 27.06
CA ARG A 57 34.86 -25.56 27.74
C ARG A 57 36.19 -26.16 27.27
N GLY A 58 37.11 -26.32 28.21
CA GLY A 58 38.41 -26.96 27.97
C GLY A 58 38.28 -28.46 27.73
N LYS A 59 39.34 -29.06 27.17
CA LYS A 59 39.43 -30.52 26.93
C LYS A 59 39.33 -31.35 28.23
N ASP A 60 39.64 -30.73 29.36
CA ASP A 60 39.53 -31.24 30.73
C ASP A 60 38.11 -31.10 31.33
N LYS A 61 37.11 -30.72 30.52
CA LYS A 61 35.72 -30.41 30.91
C LYS A 61 35.58 -29.20 31.86
N LYS A 62 36.65 -28.47 32.20
CA LYS A 62 36.56 -27.24 32.99
C LYS A 62 36.15 -26.06 32.11
N THR A 63 35.39 -25.12 32.67
CA THR A 63 35.02 -23.89 31.98
C THR A 63 35.99 -22.77 32.33
N TYR A 64 36.34 -21.96 31.34
CA TYR A 64 37.12 -20.74 31.53
C TYR A 64 36.53 -19.60 30.71
N THR A 65 36.68 -18.37 31.20
CA THR A 65 36.18 -17.17 30.53
C THR A 65 37.34 -16.43 29.89
N LYS A 66 37.16 -16.01 28.64
CA LYS A 66 38.12 -15.18 27.91
C LYS A 66 37.43 -13.92 27.39
N LEU A 67 38.15 -12.80 27.42
CA LEU A 67 37.75 -11.59 26.71
C LEU A 67 38.09 -11.76 25.23
N VAL A 68 37.08 -11.67 24.36
CA VAL A 68 37.26 -11.71 22.92
C VAL A 68 37.06 -10.32 22.33
N PRO A 69 37.97 -9.84 21.48
CA PRO A 69 37.76 -8.57 20.79
C PRO A 69 36.66 -8.73 19.74
N CYS A 70 35.85 -7.70 19.62
CA CYS A 70 34.72 -7.60 18.71
C CYS A 70 34.80 -6.29 17.92
N LEU A 71 34.36 -6.37 16.66
CA LEU A 71 34.10 -5.23 15.80
C LEU A 71 32.62 -5.21 15.46
N GLU A 72 31.98 -4.09 15.73
CA GLU A 72 30.61 -3.79 15.32
C GLU A 72 30.67 -2.64 14.32
N ARG A 73 30.11 -2.83 13.14
CA ARG A 73 30.04 -1.84 12.09
C ARG A 73 28.60 -1.46 11.86
N THR A 74 28.30 -0.18 11.98
CA THR A 74 27.01 0.39 11.58
C THR A 74 27.21 1.21 10.31
N VAL A 75 26.45 0.91 9.27
CA VAL A 75 26.41 1.67 8.01
C VAL A 75 25.05 2.32 7.89
N THR A 76 25.03 3.59 7.50
CA THR A 76 23.79 4.35 7.23
C THR A 76 23.86 4.89 5.82
N VAL A 77 22.86 4.58 5.00
CA VAL A 77 22.71 5.10 3.64
C VAL A 77 21.57 6.09 3.61
N THR A 78 21.78 7.23 2.97
CA THR A 78 20.79 8.28 2.76
C THR A 78 20.71 8.60 1.28
N VAL A 79 19.50 8.52 0.74
CA VAL A 79 19.17 8.90 -0.63
C VAL A 79 18.30 10.15 -0.59
N ARG A 80 18.67 11.17 -1.36
CA ARG A 80 17.83 12.35 -1.61
C ARG A 80 17.55 12.44 -3.09
N ALA A 81 16.29 12.57 -3.45
CA ALA A 81 15.86 12.80 -4.82
C ALA A 81 14.93 14.02 -4.89
N ARG A 82 14.98 14.72 -6.02
CA ARG A 82 14.13 15.86 -6.34
C ARG A 82 13.61 15.74 -7.76
N ILE A 83 12.35 16.14 -7.94
CA ILE A 83 11.69 16.30 -9.23
C ILE A 83 11.75 17.78 -9.57
N ILE A 84 12.32 18.11 -10.73
CA ILE A 84 12.47 19.50 -11.20
C ILE A 84 11.65 19.64 -12.47
N SER A 85 10.74 20.62 -12.52
CA SER A 85 10.01 20.98 -13.74
C SER A 85 10.99 21.47 -14.81
N ALA A 86 10.92 20.88 -16.00
CA ALA A 86 11.73 21.30 -17.13
C ALA A 86 11.28 22.65 -17.71
N GLU A 87 10.04 23.06 -17.45
CA GLU A 87 9.45 24.29 -17.97
C GLU A 87 10.01 25.52 -17.26
N ASN A 88 10.03 25.49 -15.93
CA ASN A 88 10.33 26.66 -15.10
C ASN A 88 11.45 26.43 -14.07
N GLY A 89 12.04 25.23 -14.03
CA GLY A 89 13.10 24.88 -13.09
C GLY A 89 12.65 24.75 -11.63
N GLN A 90 11.34 24.80 -11.35
CA GLN A 90 10.84 24.67 -9.97
C GLN A 90 10.97 23.23 -9.48
N ILE A 91 11.27 23.10 -8.19
CA ILE A 91 11.25 21.79 -7.52
C ILE A 91 9.80 21.44 -7.24
N VAL A 92 9.32 20.39 -7.90
CA VAL A 92 7.95 19.88 -7.80
C VAL A 92 7.80 18.88 -6.64
N GLY A 93 8.88 18.17 -6.32
CA GLY A 93 8.87 17.20 -5.25
C GLY A 93 10.26 16.89 -4.72
N VAL A 94 10.35 16.52 -3.45
CA VAL A 94 11.59 16.11 -2.78
C VAL A 94 11.29 14.90 -1.91
N LYS A 95 12.13 13.88 -2.00
CA LYS A 95 12.09 12.72 -1.12
C LYS A 95 13.47 12.43 -0.58
N GLU A 96 13.54 12.34 0.74
CA GLU A 96 14.69 11.84 1.47
C GLU A 96 14.30 10.52 2.14
N ALA A 97 15.14 9.50 1.99
CA ALA A 97 14.99 8.22 2.63
C ALA A 97 16.33 7.78 3.20
N SER A 98 16.31 7.20 4.40
CA SER A 98 17.52 6.79 5.11
C SER A 98 17.31 5.48 5.83
N ARG A 99 18.27 4.56 5.72
CA ARG A 99 18.29 3.31 6.48
C ARG A 99 19.67 3.03 7.01
N SER A 100 19.72 2.34 8.14
CA SER A 100 20.95 1.84 8.72
C SER A 100 20.88 0.33 8.92
N ASN A 101 22.05 -0.30 8.87
CA ASN A 101 22.24 -1.69 9.24
C ASN A 101 23.51 -1.82 10.08
N THR A 102 23.52 -2.79 11.00
CA THR A 102 24.65 -3.06 11.87
C THR A 102 25.03 -4.53 11.74
N ASP A 103 26.32 -4.80 11.53
CA ASP A 103 26.90 -6.14 11.58
C ASP A 103 27.98 -6.19 12.65
N LYS A 104 28.07 -7.32 13.36
CA LYS A 104 28.99 -7.51 14.48
C LYS A 104 29.65 -8.89 14.36
N LYS A 105 30.98 -8.90 14.49
CA LYS A 105 31.77 -10.14 14.62
C LYS A 105 32.84 -10.00 15.69
N CYS A 106 33.02 -11.06 16.44
CA CYS A 106 34.14 -11.22 17.36
C CYS A 106 35.16 -12.19 16.78
N GLU A 107 36.41 -12.12 17.24
CA GLU A 107 37.51 -12.99 16.77
C GLU A 107 37.20 -14.50 16.88
N ALA A 108 36.33 -14.88 17.82
CA ALA A 108 35.89 -16.26 18.01
C ALA A 108 34.71 -16.68 17.12
N ASP A 109 34.17 -15.77 16.30
CA ASP A 109 33.10 -16.06 15.34
C ASP A 109 33.65 -16.51 13.99
N ILE A 110 32.86 -17.29 13.25
CA ILE A 110 33.20 -17.66 11.87
C ILE A 110 32.91 -16.47 10.95
N GLY A 111 33.90 -16.15 10.11
CA GLY A 111 33.83 -15.08 9.12
C GLY A 111 34.24 -13.72 9.66
N ASN A 112 34.23 -12.72 8.76
CA ASN A 112 34.54 -11.33 9.09
C ASN A 112 33.27 -10.48 9.13
N VAL A 113 33.36 -9.30 9.73
CA VAL A 113 32.32 -8.28 9.58
C VAL A 113 32.17 -7.99 8.09
N THR A 114 30.93 -7.86 7.65
CA THR A 114 30.57 -7.58 6.27
C THR A 114 31.36 -6.35 5.76
N PRO A 115 31.96 -6.41 4.56
CA PRO A 115 32.66 -5.27 3.97
C PRO A 115 31.75 -4.04 3.88
N LEU A 116 32.34 -2.87 4.11
CA LEU A 116 31.62 -1.59 4.10
C LEU A 116 30.82 -1.40 2.81
N GLU A 117 31.46 -1.59 1.65
CA GLU A 117 30.82 -1.39 0.34
C GLU A 117 29.66 -2.37 0.12
N GLN A 118 29.79 -3.62 0.57
CA GLN A 118 28.70 -4.58 0.46
C GLN A 118 27.50 -4.16 1.32
N MET A 119 27.74 -3.73 2.57
CA MET A 119 26.66 -3.21 3.42
C MET A 119 26.02 -1.95 2.83
N ALA A 120 26.82 -1.06 2.24
CA ALA A 120 26.33 0.15 1.60
C ALA A 120 25.49 -0.15 0.35
N ASP A 121 25.93 -1.07 -0.51
CA ASP A 121 25.19 -1.48 -1.72
C ASP A 121 23.85 -2.14 -1.38
N ASP A 122 23.85 -3.06 -0.40
CA ASP A 122 22.63 -3.75 0.04
C ASP A 122 21.61 -2.74 0.62
N LEU A 123 22.08 -1.81 1.44
CA LEU A 123 21.27 -0.72 1.96
C LEU A 123 20.80 0.24 0.86
N ALA A 124 21.65 0.59 -0.11
CA ALA A 124 21.30 1.48 -1.21
C ALA A 124 20.16 0.89 -2.05
N ARG A 125 20.20 -0.41 -2.36
CA ARG A 125 19.09 -1.11 -3.03
C ARG A 125 17.80 -1.06 -2.22
N SER A 126 17.90 -1.28 -0.91
CA SER A 126 16.73 -1.24 -0.02
C SER A 126 16.11 0.17 0.09
N VAL A 127 16.92 1.21 0.23
CA VAL A 127 16.46 2.61 0.33
C VAL A 127 15.91 3.11 -1.00
N SER A 128 16.47 2.67 -2.13
CA SER A 128 16.05 3.13 -3.47
C SER A 128 14.58 2.84 -3.75
N ASN A 129 14.04 1.73 -3.26
CA ASN A 129 12.62 1.39 -3.46
C ASN A 129 11.68 2.46 -2.88
N GLU A 130 11.98 3.02 -1.71
CA GLU A 130 11.16 4.05 -1.09
C GLU A 130 11.16 5.36 -1.89
N VAL A 131 12.29 5.67 -2.52
CA VAL A 131 12.43 6.84 -3.39
C VAL A 131 11.71 6.61 -4.72
N VAL A 132 11.83 5.42 -5.30
CA VAL A 132 11.11 5.04 -6.53
C VAL A 132 9.59 5.08 -6.31
N ASP A 133 9.09 4.58 -5.19
CA ASP A 133 7.65 4.59 -4.88
C ASP A 133 7.09 6.02 -4.79
N TYR A 134 7.90 6.99 -4.32
CA TYR A 134 7.53 8.41 -4.34
C TYR A 134 7.56 9.03 -5.74
N LEU A 135 8.59 8.72 -6.54
CA LEU A 135 8.81 9.32 -7.85
C LEU A 135 7.88 8.75 -8.93
N ALA A 136 7.54 7.47 -8.83
CA ALA A 136 6.77 6.72 -9.80
C ALA A 136 5.66 5.92 -9.08
N PRO A 137 4.62 6.61 -8.60
CA PRO A 137 3.52 5.95 -7.93
C PRO A 137 2.79 5.01 -8.90
N ARG A 138 2.31 3.88 -8.38
CA ARG A 138 1.62 2.84 -9.15
C ARG A 138 0.34 2.41 -8.45
N PHE A 139 -0.63 2.00 -9.25
CA PHE A 139 -1.78 1.29 -8.73
C PHE A 139 -1.35 -0.11 -8.26
N VAL A 140 -1.80 -0.50 -7.08
CA VAL A 140 -1.61 -1.84 -6.53
C VAL A 140 -2.99 -2.44 -6.26
N LEU A 141 -3.11 -3.75 -6.49
CA LEU A 141 -4.30 -4.47 -6.09
C LEU A 141 -4.33 -4.56 -4.56
N GLU A 142 -5.45 -4.19 -3.98
CA GLU A 142 -5.71 -4.25 -2.55
C GLU A 142 -6.91 -5.16 -2.32
N GLU A 143 -6.78 -6.07 -1.36
CA GLU A 143 -7.82 -7.03 -0.99
C GLU A 143 -8.50 -6.56 0.30
N PHE A 144 -9.83 -6.62 0.31
CA PHE A 144 -10.66 -6.22 1.44
C PHE A 144 -11.46 -7.42 1.94
N GLU A 145 -11.42 -7.65 3.24
CA GLU A 145 -12.17 -8.73 3.88
C GLU A 145 -13.45 -8.18 4.50
N PHE A 146 -14.60 -8.63 3.99
CA PHE A 146 -15.92 -8.29 4.55
C PHE A 146 -16.16 -9.04 5.87
N GLU A 147 -16.84 -8.38 6.81
CA GLU A 147 -17.35 -9.02 8.01
C GLU A 147 -18.57 -9.89 7.69
N LYS A 148 -18.57 -11.12 8.21
CA LYS A 148 -19.72 -12.03 8.10
C LYS A 148 -20.81 -11.64 9.08
N LEU A 149 -22.02 -11.40 8.56
CA LEU A 149 -23.20 -11.16 9.38
C LEU A 149 -23.61 -12.50 10.04
N LYS A 150 -23.75 -12.50 11.37
CA LYS A 150 -24.07 -13.72 12.15
C LYS A 150 -25.51 -13.75 12.67
N ALA A 151 -26.26 -12.66 12.51
CA ALA A 151 -27.67 -12.65 12.83
C ALA A 151 -28.40 -13.47 11.77
N ASP A 152 -29.23 -14.42 12.20
CA ASP A 152 -29.94 -15.33 11.28
C ASP A 152 -30.75 -14.53 10.23
N ASP A 153 -31.30 -13.37 10.62
CA ASP A 153 -32.14 -12.53 9.75
C ASP A 153 -31.38 -11.90 8.56
N PHE A 154 -30.06 -11.71 8.66
CA PHE A 154 -29.26 -11.04 7.62
C PHE A 154 -28.08 -11.85 7.10
N LYS A 155 -27.91 -13.10 7.56
CA LYS A 155 -26.76 -13.91 7.20
C LYS A 155 -26.70 -14.17 5.70
N ASP A 156 -27.77 -14.73 5.13
CA ASP A 156 -27.79 -15.17 3.73
C ASP A 156 -27.69 -13.96 2.77
N VAL A 157 -28.48 -12.91 3.00
CA VAL A 157 -28.40 -11.67 2.21
C VAL A 157 -27.05 -10.95 2.36
N GLY A 158 -26.41 -11.06 3.53
CA GLY A 158 -25.08 -10.50 3.78
C GLY A 158 -23.98 -11.25 3.05
N ASP A 159 -24.09 -12.58 2.94
CA ASP A 159 -23.19 -13.43 2.16
C ASP A 159 -23.37 -13.17 0.65
N ASP A 160 -24.62 -13.03 0.17
CA ASP A 160 -24.92 -12.64 -1.21
C ASP A 160 -24.30 -11.28 -1.58
N ALA A 161 -24.40 -10.30 -0.69
CA ALA A 161 -23.81 -8.97 -0.91
C ALA A 161 -22.28 -9.01 -0.97
N ALA A 162 -21.65 -9.89 -0.17
CA ALA A 162 -20.20 -10.10 -0.25
C ALA A 162 -19.81 -10.73 -1.60
N GLU A 163 -20.56 -11.73 -2.08
CA GLU A 163 -20.34 -12.35 -3.39
C GLU A 163 -20.54 -11.35 -4.55
N MET A 164 -21.53 -10.47 -4.46
CA MET A 164 -21.70 -9.37 -5.42
C MET A 164 -20.46 -8.48 -5.47
N ALA A 165 -19.93 -8.08 -4.31
CA ALA A 165 -18.72 -7.26 -4.24
C ALA A 165 -17.49 -8.00 -4.82
N GLU A 166 -17.32 -9.29 -4.53
CA GLU A 166 -16.25 -10.13 -5.10
C GLU A 166 -16.34 -10.20 -6.64
N ASN A 167 -17.55 -10.22 -7.19
CA ASN A 167 -17.82 -10.18 -8.63
C ASN A 167 -17.82 -8.76 -9.23
N LEU A 168 -17.35 -7.75 -8.50
CA LEU A 168 -17.29 -6.34 -8.88
C LEU A 168 -18.65 -5.65 -9.05
N ASP A 169 -19.75 -6.27 -8.63
CA ASP A 169 -21.06 -5.63 -8.48
C ASP A 169 -21.15 -4.87 -7.15
N VAL A 170 -20.35 -3.81 -7.05
CA VAL A 170 -20.28 -2.97 -5.85
C VAL A 170 -21.59 -2.21 -5.59
N ASP A 171 -22.37 -1.90 -6.63
CA ASP A 171 -23.66 -1.22 -6.47
C ASP A 171 -24.71 -2.14 -5.85
N GLY A 172 -24.79 -3.40 -6.30
CA GLY A 172 -25.67 -4.41 -5.72
C GLY A 172 -25.31 -4.68 -4.26
N ALA A 173 -24.01 -4.87 -3.99
CA ALA A 173 -23.50 -5.06 -2.63
C ALA A 173 -23.85 -3.87 -1.71
N TYR A 174 -23.62 -2.63 -2.19
CA TYR A 174 -23.95 -1.42 -1.43
C TYR A 174 -25.44 -1.31 -1.16
N ALA A 175 -26.29 -1.57 -2.15
CA ALA A 175 -27.74 -1.49 -1.99
C ALA A 175 -28.25 -2.47 -0.91
N ILE A 176 -27.72 -3.69 -0.86
CA ILE A 176 -28.07 -4.67 0.18
C ILE A 176 -27.56 -4.22 1.55
N TYR A 177 -26.25 -3.94 1.71
CA TYR A 177 -25.71 -3.54 3.00
C TYR A 177 -26.33 -2.23 3.52
N LYS A 178 -26.68 -1.30 2.63
CA LYS A 178 -27.36 -0.06 3.00
C LYS A 178 -28.77 -0.34 3.49
N THR A 179 -29.49 -1.26 2.86
CA THR A 179 -30.82 -1.68 3.33
C THR A 179 -30.73 -2.35 4.71
N ILE A 180 -29.77 -3.24 4.92
CA ILE A 180 -29.52 -3.87 6.23
C ILE A 180 -29.18 -2.79 7.27
N TYR A 181 -28.36 -1.80 6.93
CA TYR A 181 -28.04 -0.70 7.84
C TYR A 181 -29.27 0.14 8.20
N ASP A 182 -30.17 0.38 7.25
CA ASP A 182 -31.40 1.14 7.53
C ASP A 182 -32.37 0.36 8.44
N GLU A 183 -32.31 -0.98 8.45
CA GLU A 183 -33.08 -1.85 9.34
C GLU A 183 -32.41 -2.08 10.70
N ASP A 184 -31.08 -2.21 10.73
CA ASP A 184 -30.26 -2.35 11.94
C ASP A 184 -29.10 -1.32 11.96
N PRO A 185 -29.39 -0.04 12.31
CA PRO A 185 -28.39 1.03 12.29
C PRO A 185 -27.31 0.90 13.37
N TYR A 186 -27.36 -0.11 14.23
CA TYR A 186 -26.37 -0.34 15.30
C TYR A 186 -25.53 -1.60 15.06
N ASN A 187 -25.50 -2.09 13.82
CA ASN A 187 -24.68 -3.22 13.43
C ASN A 187 -23.26 -2.79 13.01
N PRO A 188 -22.23 -2.97 13.86
CA PRO A 188 -20.87 -2.53 13.53
C PRO A 188 -20.27 -3.26 12.32
N LYS A 189 -20.75 -4.48 12.01
CA LYS A 189 -20.26 -5.26 10.86
C LYS A 189 -20.75 -4.69 9.55
N VAL A 190 -22.02 -4.29 9.49
CA VAL A 190 -22.61 -3.66 8.32
C VAL A 190 -21.98 -2.29 8.10
N MET A 191 -21.78 -1.50 9.15
CA MET A 191 -21.03 -0.25 9.08
C MET A 191 -19.63 -0.48 8.51
N TYR A 192 -18.91 -1.47 9.02
CA TYR A 192 -17.58 -1.79 8.50
C TYR A 192 -17.60 -2.18 7.01
N ASN A 193 -18.55 -3.01 6.59
CA ASN A 193 -18.70 -3.40 5.18
C ASN A 193 -19.09 -2.22 4.28
N LEU A 194 -19.95 -1.31 4.74
CA LEU A 194 -20.24 -0.05 4.04
C LEU A 194 -19.00 0.84 3.96
N GLY A 195 -18.18 0.89 5.02
CA GLY A 195 -16.90 1.59 5.00
C GLY A 195 -15.94 1.05 3.93
N ILE A 196 -15.87 -0.27 3.77
CA ILE A 196 -15.11 -0.90 2.68
C ILE A 196 -15.66 -0.45 1.32
N LEU A 197 -16.98 -0.55 1.11
CA LEU A 197 -17.60 -0.20 -0.16
C LEU A 197 -17.38 1.26 -0.54
N GLU A 198 -17.52 2.20 0.41
CA GLU A 198 -17.20 3.61 0.19
C GLU A 198 -15.71 3.81 -0.12
N GLU A 199 -14.81 3.07 0.56
CA GLU A 199 -13.37 3.17 0.32
C GLU A 199 -12.97 2.72 -1.09
N VAL A 200 -13.53 1.60 -1.58
CA VAL A 200 -13.16 1.06 -2.91
C VAL A 200 -13.63 1.95 -4.06
N VAL A 201 -14.67 2.77 -3.84
CA VAL A 201 -15.16 3.72 -4.86
C VAL A 201 -14.62 5.13 -4.68
N GLY A 202 -13.67 5.34 -3.76
CA GLY A 202 -13.00 6.62 -3.56
C GLY A 202 -13.75 7.62 -2.68
N ASN A 203 -14.84 7.21 -2.02
CA ASN A 203 -15.61 8.04 -1.10
C ASN A 203 -14.98 8.00 0.30
N PHE A 204 -13.73 8.46 0.42
CA PHE A 204 -12.92 8.25 1.62
C PHE A 204 -13.48 8.91 2.88
N ASP A 205 -14.16 10.06 2.77
CA ASP A 205 -14.80 10.71 3.93
C ASP A 205 -15.98 9.89 4.46
N ALA A 206 -16.82 9.36 3.55
CA ALA A 206 -17.92 8.49 3.93
C ALA A 206 -17.40 7.16 4.53
N ALA A 207 -16.36 6.58 3.92
CA ALA A 207 -15.69 5.40 4.43
C ALA A 207 -15.19 5.60 5.87
N LYS A 208 -14.54 6.74 6.13
CA LYS A 208 -14.05 7.11 7.46
C LYS A 208 -15.18 7.20 8.47
N GLY A 209 -16.28 7.88 8.13
CA GLY A 209 -17.46 7.96 8.99
C GLY A 209 -18.01 6.59 9.37
N TYR A 210 -18.14 5.67 8.42
CA TYR A 210 -18.58 4.30 8.69
C TYR A 210 -17.62 3.51 9.59
N TYR A 211 -16.31 3.57 9.33
CA TYR A 211 -15.32 2.91 10.17
C TYR A 211 -15.24 3.48 11.59
N GLU A 212 -15.42 4.80 11.75
CA GLU A 212 -15.51 5.45 13.05
C GLU A 212 -16.74 4.97 13.83
N MET A 213 -17.92 4.94 13.18
CA MET A 213 -19.14 4.41 13.81
C MET A 213 -18.98 2.94 14.23
N ALA A 214 -18.40 2.09 13.37
CA ALA A 214 -18.12 0.69 13.69
C ALA A 214 -17.17 0.55 14.90
N THR A 215 -16.12 1.39 14.95
CA THR A 215 -15.14 1.41 16.05
C THR A 215 -15.74 1.93 17.35
N GLN A 216 -16.63 2.94 17.29
CA GLN A 216 -17.33 3.45 18.48
C GLN A 216 -18.23 2.38 19.11
N LEU A 217 -18.92 1.58 18.29
CA LEU A 217 -19.76 0.49 18.77
C LEU A 217 -18.94 -0.72 19.27
N LYS A 218 -17.79 -0.99 18.65
CA LYS A 218 -16.93 -2.14 19.00
C LYS A 218 -15.44 -1.77 18.98
N SER A 219 -15.01 -1.09 20.04
CA SER A 219 -13.64 -0.54 20.14
C SER A 219 -12.53 -1.59 20.30
N ASP A 220 -12.85 -2.79 20.75
CA ASP A 220 -11.90 -3.89 20.90
C ASP A 220 -11.61 -4.62 19.57
N GLU A 221 -12.34 -4.31 18.50
CA GLU A 221 -12.17 -4.90 17.19
C GLU A 221 -11.00 -4.26 16.43
N LYS A 222 -9.88 -5.00 16.38
CA LYS A 222 -8.63 -4.51 15.78
C LYS A 222 -8.73 -4.24 14.29
N LYS A 223 -9.60 -4.92 13.55
CA LYS A 223 -9.71 -4.67 12.10
C LYS A 223 -10.31 -3.30 11.77
N TYR A 224 -11.19 -2.77 12.61
CA TYR A 224 -11.81 -1.47 12.39
C TYR A 224 -10.79 -0.35 12.60
N THR A 225 -10.05 -0.43 13.71
CA THR A 225 -8.95 0.51 14.01
C THR A 225 -7.81 0.43 12.98
N LYS A 226 -7.47 -0.77 12.47
CA LYS A 226 -6.51 -0.91 11.36
C LYS A 226 -7.00 -0.28 10.06
N SER A 227 -8.29 -0.37 9.77
CA SER A 227 -8.86 0.23 8.55
C SER A 227 -8.88 1.74 8.62
N LEU A 228 -9.12 2.32 9.80
CA LEU A 228 -8.93 3.76 10.04
C LEU A 228 -7.47 4.20 9.84
N ASP A 229 -6.50 3.50 10.42
CA ASP A 229 -5.07 3.81 10.24
C ASP A 229 -4.63 3.68 8.77
N ARG A 230 -5.15 2.69 8.04
CA ARG A 230 -4.95 2.59 6.58
C ARG A 230 -5.54 3.80 5.87
N LEU A 231 -6.79 4.15 6.16
CA LEU A 231 -7.51 5.21 5.47
C LEU A 231 -6.88 6.59 5.74
N ASP A 232 -6.42 6.86 6.96
CA ASP A 232 -5.72 8.09 7.30
C ASP A 232 -4.41 8.24 6.50
N LYS A 233 -3.65 7.15 6.32
CA LYS A 233 -2.46 7.15 5.45
C LYS A 233 -2.82 7.38 3.99
N LYS A 234 -3.93 6.79 3.51
CA LYS A 234 -4.43 6.97 2.14
C LYS A 234 -4.84 8.44 1.91
N LEU A 235 -5.57 9.06 2.84
CA LEU A 235 -5.94 10.48 2.78
C LEU A 235 -4.72 11.41 2.76
N ALA A 236 -3.73 11.18 3.64
CA ALA A 236 -2.49 11.96 3.64
C ALA A 236 -1.72 11.83 2.32
N TYR A 237 -1.77 10.65 1.69
CA TYR A 237 -1.17 10.43 0.39
C TYR A 237 -1.95 11.09 -0.75
N LEU A 238 -3.28 11.10 -0.69
CA LEU A 238 -4.13 11.81 -1.66
C LEU A 238 -3.94 13.31 -1.63
N GLU A 239 -3.71 13.89 -0.46
CA GLU A 239 -3.34 15.30 -0.34
C GLU A 239 -2.03 15.61 -1.10
N GLN A 240 -1.04 14.70 -1.02
CA GLN A 240 0.20 14.83 -1.79
C GLN A 240 -0.05 14.68 -3.30
N LEU A 241 -0.91 13.74 -3.71
CA LEU A 241 -1.28 13.58 -5.12
C LEU A 241 -2.04 14.79 -5.67
N SER A 242 -2.93 15.39 -4.88
CA SER A 242 -3.65 16.61 -5.26
C SER A 242 -2.70 17.78 -5.50
N GLN A 243 -1.65 17.92 -4.68
CA GLN A 243 -0.58 18.91 -4.91
C GLN A 243 0.17 18.69 -6.25
N LEU A 244 0.17 17.45 -6.76
CA LEU A 244 0.71 17.07 -8.07
C LEU A 244 -0.34 17.17 -9.20
N GLY A 245 -1.54 17.67 -8.90
CA GLY A 245 -2.65 17.79 -9.85
C GLY A 245 -3.37 16.47 -10.15
N VAL A 246 -3.15 15.44 -9.34
CA VAL A 246 -3.84 14.15 -9.45
C VAL A 246 -4.99 14.12 -8.45
N GLU A 247 -6.22 14.24 -8.95
CA GLU A 247 -7.44 14.14 -8.15
C GLU A 247 -8.12 12.78 -8.38
N LEU A 248 -8.42 12.07 -7.29
CA LEU A 248 -9.29 10.90 -7.33
C LEU A 248 -10.71 11.33 -6.97
N ALA A 249 -11.61 11.24 -7.94
CA ALA A 249 -13.02 11.49 -7.72
C ALA A 249 -13.70 10.24 -7.16
N GLY A 250 -14.46 10.43 -6.10
CA GLY A 250 -15.39 9.42 -5.59
C GLY A 250 -16.54 9.15 -6.57
N ARG A 251 -17.27 8.05 -6.33
CA ARG A 251 -18.41 7.64 -7.14
C ARG A 251 -19.71 7.79 -6.35
N GLU A 252 -20.73 8.35 -6.99
CA GLU A 252 -22.10 8.33 -6.44
C GLU A 252 -22.75 6.96 -6.58
N TRP A 253 -23.45 6.52 -5.54
CA TRP A 253 -24.18 5.25 -5.52
C TRP A 253 -25.53 5.34 -6.23
N SER A 254 -25.88 4.30 -6.97
CA SER A 254 -27.26 4.12 -7.45
C SER A 254 -28.17 3.74 -6.27
N GLN A 255 -28.87 4.72 -5.68
CA GLN A 255 -29.80 4.46 -4.58
C GLN A 255 -31.05 3.71 -5.07
N LYS A 256 -30.99 2.37 -5.05
CA LYS A 256 -32.16 1.50 -5.12
C LYS A 256 -32.27 0.74 -3.81
N LYS A 257 -33.34 1.00 -3.05
CA LYS A 257 -33.68 0.18 -1.89
C LYS A 257 -34.09 -1.20 -2.38
N VAL A 258 -33.47 -2.23 -1.84
CA VAL A 258 -33.75 -3.63 -2.19
C VAL A 258 -34.78 -4.17 -1.20
N ASP A 259 -35.75 -4.95 -1.66
CA ASP A 259 -36.65 -5.66 -0.77
C ASP A 259 -35.96 -6.95 -0.30
N LEU A 260 -35.50 -6.95 0.97
CA LEU A 260 -34.81 -8.11 1.56
C LEU A 260 -35.74 -9.31 1.77
N SER A 261 -37.06 -9.13 1.65
CA SER A 261 -38.04 -10.21 1.79
C SER A 261 -38.35 -10.95 0.48
N GLU A 262 -37.78 -10.51 -0.66
CA GLU A 262 -37.94 -11.20 -1.94
C GLU A 262 -37.35 -12.62 -1.86
N GLN A 263 -38.23 -13.62 -2.02
CA GLN A 263 -37.81 -15.02 -2.07
C GLN A 263 -36.99 -15.28 -3.34
N LYS A 264 -35.70 -15.53 -3.17
CA LYS A 264 -34.85 -16.06 -4.23
C LYS A 264 -35.22 -17.52 -4.49
N VAL A 265 -35.35 -17.88 -5.77
CA VAL A 265 -35.58 -19.26 -6.19
C VAL A 265 -34.24 -19.85 -6.62
N GLU A 266 -33.67 -20.75 -5.82
CA GLU A 266 -32.54 -21.56 -6.25
C GLU A 266 -33.02 -22.67 -7.18
N ILE A 267 -32.54 -22.63 -8.43
CA ILE A 267 -32.73 -23.69 -9.41
C ILE A 267 -31.49 -24.57 -9.45
N LYS A 268 -31.67 -25.89 -9.36
CA LYS A 268 -30.58 -26.85 -9.58
C LYS A 268 -30.45 -27.11 -11.08
N GLY A 269 -29.43 -26.54 -11.71
CA GLY A 269 -29.15 -26.74 -13.13
C GLY A 269 -27.83 -26.13 -13.57
N GLY A 270 -27.37 -26.49 -14.77
CA GLY A 270 -26.21 -25.85 -15.41
C GLY A 270 -26.53 -24.42 -15.84
N SER A 271 -25.51 -23.56 -16.01
CA SER A 271 -25.65 -22.15 -16.44
C SER A 271 -26.39 -21.94 -17.78
N ASP A 272 -26.49 -23.01 -18.55
CA ASP A 272 -27.02 -23.15 -19.90
C ASP A 272 -28.44 -23.75 -19.90
N GLU A 273 -28.95 -24.19 -18.74
CA GLU A 273 -30.32 -24.65 -18.56
C GLU A 273 -31.22 -23.47 -18.18
N ARG A 274 -32.22 -23.18 -19.00
CA ARG A 274 -33.23 -22.14 -18.75
C ARG A 274 -34.50 -22.76 -18.18
N PHE A 275 -34.88 -22.36 -16.98
CA PHE A 275 -36.10 -22.79 -16.30
C PHE A 275 -37.17 -21.69 -16.33
N PRO A 276 -38.39 -21.97 -16.80
CA PRO A 276 -39.49 -21.02 -16.71
C PRO A 276 -39.99 -20.90 -15.26
N ILE A 277 -39.99 -19.68 -14.73
CA ILE A 277 -40.66 -19.35 -13.46
C ILE A 277 -42.11 -18.99 -13.75
N TYR A 278 -43.02 -19.73 -13.13
CA TYR A 278 -44.46 -19.57 -13.29
C TYR A 278 -45.03 -18.66 -12.20
N GLN A 279 -46.00 -17.79 -12.55
CA GLN A 279 -46.65 -16.89 -11.59
C GLN A 279 -47.39 -17.64 -10.47
N GLN A 280 -47.87 -18.84 -10.76
CA GLN A 280 -48.56 -19.73 -9.84
C GLN A 280 -48.01 -21.16 -10.00
N PRO A 281 -48.02 -21.99 -8.94
CA PRO A 281 -47.48 -23.35 -8.96
C PRO A 281 -48.41 -24.33 -9.70
N GLN A 282 -48.66 -24.09 -10.98
CA GLN A 282 -49.48 -24.91 -11.87
C GLN A 282 -48.99 -24.85 -13.32
N GLU A 283 -49.02 -25.99 -14.02
CA GLU A 283 -48.46 -26.19 -15.39
C GLU A 283 -49.07 -25.30 -16.50
N GLY A 284 -50.11 -24.53 -16.21
CA GLY A 284 -50.74 -23.59 -17.16
C GLY A 284 -50.59 -22.11 -16.82
N SER A 285 -49.82 -21.78 -15.79
CA SER A 285 -49.63 -20.38 -15.37
C SER A 285 -48.75 -19.61 -16.35
N THR A 286 -48.89 -18.29 -16.39
CA THR A 286 -48.04 -17.42 -17.18
C THR A 286 -46.60 -17.46 -16.67
N VAL A 287 -45.65 -17.64 -17.59
CA VAL A 287 -44.22 -17.54 -17.31
C VAL A 287 -43.88 -16.07 -17.06
N VAL A 288 -43.37 -15.76 -15.88
CA VAL A 288 -43.00 -14.41 -15.46
C VAL A 288 -41.52 -14.11 -15.68
N ALA A 289 -40.68 -15.14 -15.71
CA ALA A 289 -39.25 -15.03 -16.00
C ALA A 289 -38.70 -16.35 -16.52
N GLN A 290 -37.55 -16.31 -17.21
CA GLN A 290 -36.70 -17.48 -17.46
C GLN A 290 -35.34 -17.23 -16.84
N VAL A 291 -34.88 -18.17 -16.02
CA VAL A 291 -33.58 -18.16 -15.34
C VAL A 291 -32.74 -19.32 -15.83
#